data_AF-A0A645DDF0-F1
#
_entry.id   AF-A0A645DDF0-F1
#
_cell.length_a   1.000
_cell.length_b   1.000
_cell.length_c   1.000
_cell.angle_alpha   90.00
_cell.angle_beta   90.00
_cell.angle_gamma   90.00
#
_symmetry.space_group_name_H-M   'P 1'
#
loop_
_entity.id
_entity.type
_entity.pdbx_description
1 polymer ?
#
loop_
_entity_poly.entity_id
_entity_poly.type
_entity_poly.pdbx_seq_one_letter_code
_entity_poly.pdbx_strand_id
1 'polypeptide(L)'
;MEALNALNLEVLNTIGLAIISYLPSVLIGLIILGLGIFGGNALSAFLKESTGSSLLGEVVKYVLYVLAVFMTLDQLQFASMIVNTAFLFIMGGLAVAFALAFGLGGREFAKTQLQKLDNKIEEETINPDITTQETEIEEKLNGPI
;
A
#
# COMPACT_ATOMS: atom_id res chain seq x y z
N MET A 1 -37.28 -44.04 -25.50
CA MET A 1 -35.92 -44.28 -24.96
C MET A 1 -34.90 -43.29 -25.50
N GLU A 2 -35.04 -42.79 -26.74
CA GLU A 2 -34.12 -41.78 -27.30
C GLU A 2 -34.08 -40.45 -26.54
N ALA A 3 -35.23 -39.95 -26.05
CA ALA A 3 -35.29 -38.70 -25.29
C ALA A 3 -34.49 -38.73 -23.97
N LEU A 4 -34.38 -39.88 -23.29
CA LEU A 4 -33.60 -40.01 -22.06
C LEU A 4 -32.10 -40.02 -22.34
N ASN A 5 -31.70 -40.61 -23.47
CA ASN A 5 -30.29 -40.65 -23.89
C ASN A 5 -29.81 -39.27 -24.35
N ALA A 6 -30.65 -38.53 -25.08
CA ALA A 6 -30.40 -37.14 -25.44
C ALA A 6 -30.26 -36.24 -24.20
N LEU A 7 -31.13 -36.41 -23.20
CA LEU A 7 -31.07 -35.66 -21.94
C LEU A 7 -29.79 -35.97 -21.14
N ASN A 8 -29.32 -37.22 -21.14
CA ASN A 8 -28.09 -37.60 -20.45
C ASN A 8 -26.86 -36.95 -21.11
N LEU A 9 -26.80 -36.95 -22.45
CA LEU A 9 -25.73 -36.25 -23.19
C LEU A 9 -25.74 -34.73 -22.94
N GLU A 10 -26.92 -34.12 -22.83
CA GLU A 10 -27.06 -32.69 -22.52
C GLU A 10 -26.55 -32.34 -21.12
N VAL A 11 -26.90 -33.15 -20.11
CA VAL A 11 -26.42 -32.98 -18.74
C VAL A 11 -24.90 -33.16 -18.67
N LEU A 12 -24.35 -34.19 -19.34
CA LEU A 12 -22.90 -34.43 -19.40
C LEU A 12 -22.16 -33.29 -20.08
N ASN A 13 -22.69 -32.75 -21.18
CA ASN A 13 -22.12 -31.59 -21.85
C ASN A 13 -22.14 -30.34 -20.95
N THR A 14 -23.24 -30.11 -20.24
CA THR A 14 -23.40 -28.97 -19.33
C THR A 14 -22.40 -29.02 -18.18
N ILE A 15 -22.26 -30.19 -17.53
CA ILE A 15 -21.29 -30.37 -16.45
C ILE A 15 -19.85 -30.28 -16.98
N GLY A 16 -19.58 -30.88 -18.15
CA GLY A 16 -18.27 -30.82 -18.80
C GLY A 16 -17.82 -29.39 -19.08
N LEU A 17 -18.71 -28.59 -19.68
CA LEU A 17 -18.45 -27.17 -19.94
C LEU A 17 -18.26 -26.37 -18.65
N ALA A 18 -19.06 -26.64 -17.60
CA ALA A 18 -18.90 -25.99 -16.30
C ALA A 18 -17.51 -26.28 -15.69
N ILE A 19 -17.06 -27.53 -15.69
CA ILE A 19 -15.73 -27.92 -15.18
C ILE A 19 -14.63 -27.24 -15.99
N ILE A 20 -14.70 -27.29 -17.32
CA ILE A 20 -13.71 -26.67 -18.20
C ILE A 20 -13.65 -25.15 -17.94
N SER A 21 -14.79 -24.50 -17.74
CA SER A 21 -14.86 -23.07 -17.45
C SER A 21 -14.30 -22.70 -16.06
N TYR A 22 -14.31 -23.65 -15.12
CA TYR A 22 -13.77 -23.46 -13.77
C TYR A 22 -12.26 -23.73 -13.67
N LEU A 23 -11.70 -24.56 -14.56
CA LEU A 23 -10.27 -24.86 -14.58
C LEU A 23 -9.36 -23.62 -14.60
N PRO A 24 -9.60 -22.59 -15.44
CA PRO A 24 -8.82 -21.36 -15.42
C PRO A 24 -8.77 -20.72 -14.04
N SER A 25 -9.92 -20.62 -13.35
CA SER A 25 -10.00 -20.05 -12.00
C SER A 25 -9.17 -20.84 -10.99
N VAL A 26 -9.21 -22.17 -11.05
CA VAL A 26 -8.38 -23.02 -10.18
C VAL A 26 -6.90 -22.80 -10.43
N LEU A 27 -6.48 -22.73 -11.70
CA LEU A 27 -5.09 -22.47 -12.05
C LEU A 27 -4.60 -21.12 -11.54
N ILE A 28 -5.37 -20.06 -11.75
CA ILE A 28 -5.05 -18.73 -11.24
C ILE A 28 -5.02 -18.73 -9.71
N GLY A 29 -5.97 -19.39 -9.05
CA GLY A 29 -6.01 -19.51 -7.59
C GLY A 29 -4.76 -20.19 -7.02
N LEU A 30 -4.26 -21.23 -7.68
CA LEU A 30 -3.00 -21.92 -7.31
C LEU A 30 -1.77 -21.03 -7.53
N ILE A 31 -1.73 -20.29 -8.64
CA ILE A 31 -0.63 -19.35 -8.93
C ILE A 31 -0.58 -18.27 -7.86
N ILE A 32 -1.73 -17.66 -7.52
CA ILE A 32 -1.82 -16.65 -6.46
C ILE A 32 -1.33 -17.20 -5.12
N LEU A 33 -1.78 -18.40 -4.75
CA LEU A 33 -1.37 -19.03 -3.49
C LEU A 33 0.14 -19.30 -3.47
N GLY A 34 0.69 -19.83 -4.57
CA GLY A 34 2.12 -20.06 -4.73
C GLY A 34 2.94 -18.77 -4.63
N LEU A 35 2.50 -17.70 -5.31
CA LEU A 35 3.14 -16.39 -5.24
C LEU A 35 3.04 -15.76 -3.85
N GLY A 36 1.91 -15.92 -3.16
CA GLY A 36 1.74 -15.44 -1.79
C GLY A 36 2.70 -16.12 -0.81
N ILE A 37 2.84 -17.45 -0.92
CA ILE A 37 3.74 -18.22 -0.08
C ILE A 37 5.20 -17.87 -0.42
N PHE A 38 5.59 -18.00 -1.68
CA PHE A 38 6.97 -17.74 -2.11
C PHE A 38 7.37 -16.29 -1.88
N GLY A 39 6.54 -15.35 -2.32
CA GLY A 39 6.74 -13.92 -2.13
C GLY A 39 6.75 -13.51 -0.66
N GLY A 40 5.89 -14.10 0.18
CA GLY A 40 5.90 -13.88 1.62
C GLY A 40 7.21 -14.30 2.29
N ASN A 41 7.73 -15.47 1.92
CA ASN A 41 9.02 -15.94 2.44
C ASN A 41 10.19 -15.09 1.93
N ALA A 42 10.22 -14.77 0.63
CA ALA A 42 11.26 -13.94 0.04
C ALA A 42 11.30 -12.54 0.65
N LEU A 43 10.13 -11.89 0.77
CA LEU A 43 10.03 -10.55 1.35
C LEU A 43 10.35 -10.56 2.84
N SER A 44 9.94 -11.59 3.58
CA SER A 44 10.34 -11.76 4.97
C SER A 44 11.85 -11.87 5.11
N ALA A 45 12.53 -12.66 4.28
CA ALA A 45 13.98 -12.80 4.36
C ALA A 45 14.67 -11.46 4.10
N PHE A 46 14.25 -10.75 3.06
CA PHE A 46 14.77 -9.43 2.71
C PHE A 46 14.58 -8.39 3.81
N LEU A 47 13.41 -8.36 4.46
CA LEU A 47 13.14 -7.45 5.58
C LEU A 47 13.94 -7.79 6.83
N LYS A 48 14.11 -9.08 7.13
CA LYS A 48 14.92 -9.52 8.27
C LYS A 48 16.38 -9.11 8.11
N GLU A 49 16.90 -9.20 6.89
CA GLU A 49 18.26 -8.78 6.55
C GLU A 49 18.42 -7.25 6.59
N SER A 50 17.47 -6.51 6.02
CA SER A 50 17.56 -5.04 5.92
C SER A 50 17.32 -4.32 7.24
N THR A 51 16.42 -4.82 8.09
CA THR A 51 16.00 -4.13 9.32
C THR A 51 16.61 -4.73 10.59
N GLY A 52 17.20 -5.93 10.51
CA GLY A 52 17.66 -6.70 11.66
C GLY A 52 16.54 -7.22 12.57
N SER A 53 15.27 -6.93 12.26
CA SER A 53 14.11 -7.30 13.08
C SER A 53 13.42 -8.54 12.52
N SER A 54 13.54 -9.66 13.24
CA SER A 54 12.85 -10.90 12.90
C SER A 54 11.32 -10.74 12.91
N LEU A 55 10.80 -9.93 13.83
CA LEU A 55 9.36 -9.71 14.00
C LEU A 55 8.74 -9.02 12.79
N LEU A 56 9.39 -8.00 12.24
CA LEU A 56 8.89 -7.25 11.08
C LEU A 56 8.74 -8.16 9.85
N GLY A 57 9.76 -8.95 9.54
CA GLY A 57 9.68 -9.89 8.42
C GLY A 57 8.60 -10.96 8.64
N GLU A 58 8.47 -11.46 9.88
CA GLU A 58 7.48 -12.48 10.20
C GLU A 58 6.03 -11.95 10.08
N VAL A 59 5.77 -10.73 10.55
CA VAL A 59 4.47 -10.07 10.40
C VAL A 59 4.10 -9.90 8.92
N VAL A 60 5.03 -9.39 8.10
CA VAL A 60 4.80 -9.19 6.66
C VAL A 60 4.52 -10.50 5.94
N LYS A 61 5.22 -11.58 6.31
CA LYS A 61 4.98 -12.93 5.77
C LYS A 61 3.54 -13.36 5.99
N TYR A 62 3.05 -13.28 7.23
CA TYR A 62 1.68 -13.70 7.54
C TYR A 62 0.63 -12.79 6.90
N VAL A 63 0.90 -11.49 6.78
CA VAL A 63 0.02 -10.57 6.04
C VAL A 63 -0.14 -11.00 4.58
N LEU A 64 0.97 -11.34 3.90
CA LEU A 64 0.92 -11.82 2.52
C LEU A 64 0.21 -13.18 2.39
N TYR A 65 0.38 -14.08 3.35
CA TYR A 65 -0.32 -15.36 3.33
C TYR A 65 -1.83 -15.17 3.45
N VAL A 66 -2.27 -14.35 4.39
CA VAL A 66 -3.69 -14.04 4.56
C VAL A 66 -4.23 -13.42 3.28
N LEU A 67 -3.55 -12.40 2.72
CA LEU A 67 -3.98 -11.75 1.49
C LEU A 67 -4.07 -12.71 0.30
N ALA A 68 -3.11 -13.61 0.15
CA ALA A 68 -3.13 -14.64 -0.88
C ALA A 68 -4.30 -15.61 -0.71
N VAL A 69 -4.59 -16.04 0.53
CA VAL A 69 -5.76 -16.89 0.82
C VAL A 69 -7.06 -16.20 0.44
N PHE A 70 -7.25 -14.93 0.82
CA PHE A 70 -8.44 -14.16 0.44
C PHE A 70 -8.59 -14.04 -1.08
N MET A 71 -7.50 -13.73 -1.80
CA MET A 71 -7.51 -13.65 -3.27
C MET A 71 -7.79 -15.01 -3.92
N THR A 72 -7.22 -16.09 -3.40
CA THR A 72 -7.49 -17.44 -3.91
C THR A 72 -8.96 -17.83 -3.69
N LEU A 73 -9.54 -17.52 -2.53
CA LEU A 73 -10.96 -17.79 -2.26
C LEU A 73 -11.89 -17.04 -3.22
N ASP A 74 -11.58 -15.78 -3.51
CA ASP A 74 -12.34 -14.99 -4.49
C ASP A 74 -12.20 -15.55 -5.91
N GLN A 75 -10.97 -15.94 -6.31
CA GLN A 75 -10.72 -16.54 -7.62
C GLN A 75 -11.45 -17.87 -7.80
N LEU A 76 -11.51 -18.69 -6.75
CA LEU A 76 -12.27 -19.94 -6.73
C LEU A 76 -13.79 -19.73 -6.61
N GLN A 77 -14.25 -18.47 -6.55
CA GLN A 77 -15.66 -18.10 -6.42
C GLN A 77 -16.33 -18.67 -5.16
N PHE A 78 -15.55 -18.92 -4.10
CA PHE A 78 -16.06 -19.43 -2.83
C PHE A 78 -16.67 -18.28 -2.02
N ALA A 79 -17.99 -18.13 -2.13
CA ALA A 79 -18.74 -17.09 -1.42
C ALA A 79 -18.11 -15.70 -1.60
N SER A 80 -17.70 -15.35 -2.84
CA SER A 80 -16.96 -14.13 -3.17
C SER A 80 -17.54 -12.87 -2.55
N MET A 81 -18.88 -12.74 -2.49
CA MET A 81 -19.51 -11.59 -1.84
C MET A 81 -19.11 -11.45 -0.37
N ILE A 82 -19.12 -12.55 0.40
CA ILE A 82 -18.76 -12.57 1.82
C ILE A 82 -17.26 -12.29 1.96
N VAL A 83 -16.43 -12.95 1.16
CA VAL A 83 -14.96 -12.79 1.17
C VAL A 83 -14.56 -11.35 0.85
N ASN A 84 -15.10 -10.78 -0.22
CA ASN A 84 -14.80 -9.41 -0.65
C ASN A 84 -15.31 -8.39 0.35
N THR A 85 -16.48 -8.60 0.94
CA THR A 85 -17.01 -7.71 1.99
C THR A 85 -16.14 -7.76 3.25
N ALA A 86 -15.73 -8.96 3.68
CA ALA A 86 -14.84 -9.10 4.83
C ALA A 86 -13.47 -8.45 4.56
N PHE A 87 -12.89 -8.66 3.37
CA PHE A 87 -11.65 -8.02 2.96
C PHE A 87 -11.77 -6.49 2.94
N LEU A 88 -12.88 -5.96 2.41
CA LEU A 88 -13.19 -4.53 2.42
C LEU A 88 -13.25 -3.97 3.85
N PHE A 89 -13.88 -4.67 4.79
CA PHE A 89 -13.91 -4.23 6.19
C PHE A 89 -12.53 -4.25 6.86
N ILE A 90 -11.72 -5.28 6.59
CA ILE A 90 -10.35 -5.36 7.14
C ILE A 90 -9.50 -4.23 6.57
N MET A 91 -9.48 -4.06 5.25
CA MET A 91 -8.71 -3.00 4.58
C MET A 91 -9.21 -1.60 4.97
N GLY A 92 -10.53 -1.41 5.05
CA GLY A 92 -11.13 -0.17 5.52
C GLY A 92 -10.76 0.13 6.97
N GLY A 93 -10.79 -0.87 7.84
CA GLY A 93 -10.35 -0.75 9.23
C GLY A 93 -8.86 -0.38 9.35
N LEU A 94 -8.00 -1.03 8.55
CA LEU A 94 -6.57 -0.69 8.50
C LEU A 94 -6.34 0.73 7.98
N ALA A 95 -7.06 1.15 6.95
CA ALA A 95 -6.95 2.51 6.42
C ALA A 95 -7.31 3.55 7.48
N VAL A 96 -8.40 3.34 8.23
CA VAL A 96 -8.79 4.21 9.34
C VAL A 96 -7.75 4.18 10.46
N ALA A 97 -7.25 3.00 10.84
CA ALA A 97 -6.23 2.86 11.87
C ALA A 97 -4.94 3.62 11.50
N PHE A 98 -4.48 3.52 10.25
CA PHE A 98 -3.32 4.27 9.77
C PHE A 98 -3.59 5.77 9.68
N ALA A 99 -4.77 6.19 9.21
CA ALA A 99 -5.15 7.59 9.18
C ALA A 99 -5.11 8.23 10.57
N LEU A 100 -5.61 7.50 11.58
CA LEU A 100 -5.55 7.93 12.98
C LEU A 100 -4.12 7.92 13.53
N ALA A 101 -3.35 6.87 13.26
CA ALA A 101 -1.96 6.76 13.71
C ALA A 101 -1.08 7.89 13.16
N PHE A 102 -1.21 8.21 11.87
CA PHE A 102 -0.48 9.32 11.25
C PHE A 102 -1.04 10.68 11.64
N GLY A 103 -2.36 10.85 11.70
CA GLY A 103 -2.99 12.11 12.08
C GLY A 103 -2.66 12.52 13.51
N LEU A 104 -2.80 11.59 14.47
CA LEU A 104 -2.49 11.84 15.88
C LEU A 104 -0.98 11.81 16.14
N GLY A 105 -0.24 10.86 15.57
CA GLY A 105 1.20 10.69 15.78
C GLY A 105 2.06 11.76 15.11
N GLY A 106 1.61 12.32 13.99
CA GLY A 106 2.32 13.37 13.24
C GLY A 106 2.07 14.79 13.73
N ARG A 107 1.12 15.00 14.65
CA ARG A 107 0.68 16.34 15.09
C ARG A 107 1.84 17.20 15.61
N GLU A 108 2.68 16.65 16.48
CA GLU A 108 3.78 17.44 17.09
C GLU A 108 4.89 17.73 16.05
N PHE A 109 5.13 16.78 15.14
CA PHE A 109 6.04 16.99 14.01
C PHE A 109 5.55 18.12 13.11
N ALA A 110 4.27 18.12 12.74
CA ALA A 110 3.67 19.18 11.93
C ALA A 110 3.78 20.55 12.63
N LYS A 111 3.47 20.61 13.93
CA LYS A 111 3.61 21.84 14.73
C LYS A 111 5.04 22.38 14.71
N THR A 112 6.02 21.51 14.95
CA THR A 112 7.44 21.90 14.97
C THR A 112 7.91 22.42 13.62
N GLN A 113 7.49 21.78 12.53
CA GLN A 113 7.88 22.18 11.18
C GLN A 113 7.24 23.51 10.76
N LEU A 114 5.98 23.75 11.14
CA LEU A 114 5.32 25.04 10.92
C LEU A 114 6.00 26.17 11.71
N GLN A 115 6.34 25.94 12.99
CA GLN A 115 7.06 26.94 13.80
C GLN A 115 8.42 27.31 13.20
N LYS A 116 9.17 26.34 12.66
CA LYS A 116 10.44 26.62 11.98
C LYS A 116 10.25 27.44 10.71
N LEU A 117 9.15 27.21 9.98
CA LEU A 117 8.83 27.96 8.78
C LEU A 117 8.45 29.40 9.11
N ASP A 118 7.60 29.60 10.12
CA ASP A 118 7.20 30.92 10.61
C ASP A 118 8.44 31.73 11.06
N ASN A 119 9.33 31.11 11.85
CA ASN A 119 10.57 31.76 12.29
C ASN A 119 11.50 32.12 11.11
N LYS A 120 11.57 31.27 10.07
CA LYS A 120 12.37 31.56 8.87
C LYS A 120 11.81 32.73 8.07
N ILE A 121 10.49 32.84 7.99
CA ILE A 121 9.81 33.96 7.31
C ILE A 121 10.04 35.26 8.08
N GLU A 122 10.03 35.21 9.42
CA GLU A 122 10.38 36.36 10.28
C GLU A 122 11.85 36.76 10.14
N GLU A 123 12.79 35.81 10.08
CA GLU A 123 14.22 36.11 9.84
C GLU A 123 14.47 36.73 8.46
N GLU A 124 13.79 36.27 7.41
CA GLU A 124 13.91 36.86 6.06
C GLU A 124 13.26 38.25 5.94
N THR A 125 12.23 38.55 6.74
CA THR A 125 11.61 39.90 6.73
C THR A 125 12.34 40.93 7.61
N ILE A 126 13.26 40.50 8.48
CA ILE A 126 14.04 41.37 9.39
C ILE A 126 15.48 41.64 8.89
N ASN A 127 15.89 41.15 7.71
CA ASN A 127 17.20 41.47 7.15
C ASN A 127 17.15 42.54 6.02
N PRO A 128 17.23 43.84 6.34
CA PRO A 128 17.41 44.93 5.38
C PRO A 128 18.88 45.13 4.94
N ASP A 129 19.80 44.19 5.21
CA ASP A 129 21.25 44.42 5.09
C ASP A 129 21.82 44.34 3.65
N ILE A 130 20.95 44.44 2.64
CA ILE A 130 21.36 44.80 1.27
C ILE A 130 21.34 46.31 1.02
N THR A 131 20.77 47.13 1.91
CA THR A 131 20.79 48.60 1.74
C THR A 131 22.05 49.24 2.35
N THR A 132 22.67 48.60 3.34
CA THR A 132 23.83 49.18 4.07
C THR A 132 25.13 49.09 3.27
N GLN A 133 25.31 48.03 2.47
CA GLN A 133 26.56 47.80 1.74
C GLN A 133 26.74 48.75 0.53
N GLU A 134 25.67 49.16 -0.14
CA GLU A 134 25.78 50.16 -1.22
C GLU A 134 26.14 51.56 -0.69
N THR A 135 25.63 51.91 0.51
CA THR A 135 25.89 53.21 1.13
C THR A 135 27.36 53.37 1.56
N GLU A 136 28.00 52.29 2.02
CA GLU A 136 29.40 52.29 2.46
C GLU A 136 30.40 52.30 1.29
N ILE A 137 29.98 51.84 0.10
CA ILE A 137 30.78 51.87 -1.12
C ILE A 137 30.71 53.25 -1.79
N GLU A 138 29.55 53.93 -1.78
CA GLU A 138 29.42 55.32 -2.27
C GLU A 138 30.18 56.33 -1.39
N GLU A 139 30.18 56.14 -0.06
CA GLU A 139 30.91 57.03 0.87
C GLU A 139 32.44 56.94 0.68
N LYS A 140 32.97 55.75 0.34
CA LYS A 140 34.39 55.54 0.05
C LYS A 140 34.82 55.98 -1.36
N LEU A 141 33.87 56.16 -2.29
CA LEU A 141 34.17 56.62 -3.65
C LEU A 141 34.15 58.14 -3.80
N ASN A 142 33.47 58.87 -2.90
CA ASN A 142 33.23 60.33 -3.04
C ASN A 142 33.85 61.19 -1.92
N GLY A 143 34.75 60.62 -1.11
CA GLY A 143 35.56 61.38 -0.14
C GLY A 143 36.61 62.27 -0.84
N PRO A 144 36.85 63.51 -0.39
CA PRO A 144 37.59 64.52 -1.14
C PRO A 144 39.09 64.17 -1.30
N ILE A 145 39.61 64.39 -2.51
CA ILE A 145 41.04 64.43 -2.85
C ILE A 145 41.71 65.61 -2.14
#